data_AF-S2YN27-F1
#
_entry.id   AF-S2YN27-F1
#
_cell.length_a   1.000
_cell.length_b   1.000
_cell.length_c   1.000
_cell.angle_alpha   90.00
_cell.angle_beta   90.00
_cell.angle_gamma   90.00
#
_symmetry.space_group_name_H-M   'P 1'
#
loop_
_entity.id
_entity.type
_entity.pdbx_description
1 polymer ?
#
loop_
_entity_poly.entity_id
_entity_poly.type
_entity_poly.pdbx_seq_one_letter_code
_entity_poly.pdbx_strand_id
1 'polypeptide(L)'
;MISVILFMLYLNSWHQKQYFLDNIQYPLVELQGILQQQETEGWNNPQIVSNQLNLILDDLWYGTASHTFPSKGLSKEEMETIQKIASALNQLPTNSNYQLSTWTEEDIKKAQFVNQALIKAELKMENTISVDWDYFMAQCEILQQELLFINQP
;
A
#
# COMPACT_ATOMS: atom_id res chain seq x y z
N MET A 1 -19.96 -0.30 34.05
CA MET A 1 -20.13 -1.39 33.07
C MET A 1 -20.15 -0.86 31.64
N ILE A 2 -21.00 0.14 31.32
CA ILE A 2 -21.04 0.80 30.00
C ILE A 2 -19.69 1.40 29.59
N SER A 3 -19.00 2.10 30.51
CA SER A 3 -17.68 2.72 30.23
C SER A 3 -16.58 1.70 29.88
N VAL A 4 -16.67 0.48 30.44
CA VAL A 4 -15.70 -0.60 30.15
C VAL A 4 -15.95 -1.17 28.76
N ILE A 5 -17.22 -1.34 28.37
CA ILE A 5 -17.59 -1.81 27.02
C ILE A 5 -17.16 -0.78 25.97
N LEU A 6 -17.42 0.51 26.20
CA LEU A 6 -16.98 1.58 25.29
C LEU A 6 -15.46 1.62 25.14
N PHE A 7 -14.72 1.46 26.23
CA PHE A 7 -13.25 1.39 26.19
C PHE A 7 -12.73 0.18 25.42
N MET A 8 -13.33 -1.00 25.61
CA MET A 8 -12.97 -2.19 24.84
C MET A 8 -13.25 -2.02 23.34
N LEU A 9 -14.39 -1.43 22.97
CA LEU A 9 -14.74 -1.17 21.57
C LEU A 9 -13.75 -0.18 20.93
N TYR A 10 -13.36 0.87 21.66
CA TYR A 10 -12.36 1.83 21.22
C TYR A 10 -11.00 1.17 20.98
N LEU A 11 -10.47 0.41 21.95
CA LEU A 11 -9.19 -0.30 21.80
C LEU A 11 -9.22 -1.29 20.64
N ASN A 12 -10.35 -1.96 20.44
CA ASN A 12 -10.51 -2.90 19.34
C ASN A 12 -10.39 -2.19 17.98
N SER A 13 -11.10 -1.07 17.82
CA SER A 13 -11.02 -0.24 16.61
C SER A 13 -9.61 0.33 16.41
N TRP A 14 -8.94 0.74 17.48
CA TRP A 14 -7.57 1.22 17.41
C TRP A 14 -6.59 0.14 16.93
N HIS A 15 -6.65 -1.09 17.48
CA HIS A 15 -5.82 -2.21 17.01
C HIS A 15 -6.09 -2.58 15.55
N GLN A 16 -7.34 -2.48 15.09
CA GLN A 16 -7.68 -2.73 13.69
C GLN A 16 -7.02 -1.71 12.75
N LYS A 17 -7.00 -0.44 13.14
CA LYS A 17 -6.35 0.64 12.38
C LYS A 17 -4.82 0.54 12.44
N GLN A 18 -4.28 0.18 13.60
CA GLN A 18 -2.85 -0.02 13.79
C GLN A 18 -2.27 -1.06 12.82
N TYR A 19 -3.03 -2.12 12.51
CA TYR A 19 -2.62 -3.10 11.50
C TYR A 19 -2.26 -2.44 10.16
N PHE A 20 -3.04 -1.49 9.67
CA PHE A 20 -2.77 -0.83 8.39
C PHE A 20 -1.59 0.14 8.47
N LEU A 21 -1.42 0.84 9.59
CA LEU A 21 -0.26 1.72 9.80
C LEU A 21 1.04 0.89 9.76
N ASP A 22 1.06 -0.24 10.46
CA ASP A 22 2.27 -1.07 10.56
C ASP A 22 2.53 -1.89 9.30
N ASN A 23 1.49 -2.47 8.69
CA ASN A 23 1.64 -3.46 7.61
C ASN A 23 1.37 -2.88 6.21
N ILE A 24 0.81 -1.67 6.10
CA ILE A 24 0.55 -1.03 4.81
C ILE A 24 1.34 0.27 4.65
N GLN A 25 1.20 1.23 5.59
CA GLN A 25 1.86 2.53 5.45
C GLN A 25 3.38 2.40 5.40
N TYR A 26 3.97 1.70 6.38
CA TYR A 26 5.42 1.50 6.43
C TYR A 26 5.93 0.73 5.19
N PRO A 27 5.33 -0.41 4.80
CA PRO A 27 5.74 -1.10 3.58
C PRO A 27 5.59 -0.29 2.28
N LEU A 28 4.59 0.60 2.17
CA LEU A 28 4.45 1.52 1.02
C LEU A 28 5.60 2.55 0.98
N VAL A 29 6.02 3.07 2.14
CA VAL A 29 7.20 3.95 2.24
C VAL A 29 8.48 3.21 1.85
N GLU A 30 8.63 1.96 2.28
CA GLU A 30 9.76 1.12 1.88
C GLU A 30 9.74 0.81 0.38
N LEU A 31 8.58 0.51 -0.20
CA LEU A 31 8.41 0.32 -1.64
C LEU A 31 8.89 1.55 -2.42
N GLN A 32 8.54 2.76 -1.98
CA GLN A 32 9.03 4.00 -2.58
C GLN A 32 10.56 4.06 -2.57
N GLY A 33 11.20 3.72 -1.45
CA GLY A 33 12.67 3.66 -1.34
C GLY A 33 13.29 2.67 -2.32
N ILE A 34 12.72 1.47 -2.44
CA ILE A 34 13.19 0.43 -3.38
C ILE A 34 13.04 0.89 -4.84
N LEU A 35 11.89 1.49 -5.19
CA LEU A 35 11.65 2.03 -6.52
C LEU A 35 12.67 3.12 -6.88
N GLN A 36 12.91 4.06 -5.96
CA GLN A 36 13.89 5.13 -6.16
C GLN A 36 15.31 4.58 -6.37
N GLN A 37 15.67 3.54 -5.62
CA GLN A 37 16.96 2.87 -5.80
C GLN A 37 17.05 2.19 -7.16
N GLN A 38 16.02 1.44 -7.58
CA GLN A 38 16.02 0.76 -8.88
C GLN A 38 16.07 1.74 -10.06
N GLU A 39 15.39 2.89 -9.97
CA GLU A 39 15.52 3.96 -10.97
C GLU A 39 16.97 4.45 -11.09
N THR A 40 17.66 4.63 -9.96
CA THR A 40 19.05 5.11 -9.91
C THR A 40 20.03 4.07 -10.45
N GLU A 41 19.77 2.79 -10.19
CA GLU A 41 20.60 1.66 -10.62
C GLU A 41 20.29 1.17 -12.04
N GLY A 42 19.25 1.70 -12.70
CA GLY A 42 18.85 1.28 -14.05
C GLY A 42 18.13 -0.06 -14.10
N TRP A 43 17.35 -0.39 -13.07
CA TRP A 43 16.52 -1.60 -13.00
C TRP A 43 17.30 -2.91 -13.12
N ASN A 44 18.47 -3.00 -12.47
CA ASN A 44 19.28 -4.21 -12.46
C ASN A 44 18.67 -5.34 -11.61
N ASN A 45 17.85 -5.00 -10.61
CA ASN A 45 17.26 -5.95 -9.67
C ASN A 45 15.74 -5.71 -9.45
N PRO A 46 14.93 -5.70 -10.52
CA PRO A 46 13.52 -5.36 -10.43
C PRO A 46 12.71 -6.37 -9.57
N GLN A 47 13.23 -7.58 -9.39
CA GLN A 47 12.64 -8.60 -8.52
C GLN A 47 12.48 -8.15 -7.06
N ILE A 48 13.30 -7.21 -6.58
CA ILE A 48 13.19 -6.67 -5.22
C ILE A 48 11.88 -5.89 -5.08
N VAL A 49 11.49 -5.13 -6.11
CA VAL A 49 10.22 -4.42 -6.16
C VAL A 49 9.06 -5.43 -6.15
N SER A 50 9.14 -6.47 -6.99
CA SER A 50 8.13 -7.52 -7.05
C SER A 50 7.93 -8.25 -5.72
N ASN A 51 9.00 -8.49 -4.95
CA ASN A 51 8.91 -9.09 -3.62
C ASN A 51 8.19 -8.17 -2.63
N GLN A 52 8.52 -6.89 -2.60
CA GLN A 52 7.87 -5.93 -1.71
C GLN A 52 6.39 -5.75 -2.07
N LEU A 53 6.07 -5.69 -3.37
CA LEU A 53 4.69 -5.61 -3.83
C LEU A 53 3.86 -6.81 -3.39
N ASN A 54 4.41 -8.03 -3.43
CA ASN A 54 3.69 -9.22 -2.96
C ASN A 54 3.30 -9.09 -1.49
N LEU A 55 4.22 -8.64 -0.62
CA LEU A 55 3.94 -8.43 0.80
C LEU A 55 2.81 -7.42 1.00
N ILE A 56 2.90 -6.27 0.33
CA ILE A 56 1.88 -5.22 0.40
C ILE A 56 0.53 -5.73 -0.11
N LEU A 57 0.49 -6.44 -1.24
CA LEU A 57 -0.75 -6.95 -1.82
C LEU A 57 -1.40 -8.01 -0.94
N ASP A 58 -0.61 -8.88 -0.32
CA ASP A 58 -1.09 -9.89 0.63
C ASP A 58 -1.72 -9.22 1.87
N ASP A 59 -1.06 -8.21 2.45
CA ASP A 59 -1.59 -7.47 3.59
C ASP A 59 -2.79 -6.58 3.23
N LEU A 60 -2.83 -5.99 2.04
CA LEU A 60 -4.01 -5.25 1.54
C LEU A 60 -5.20 -6.20 1.37
N TRP A 61 -4.97 -7.39 0.84
CA TRP A 61 -6.00 -8.42 0.69
C TRP A 61 -6.48 -8.93 2.06
N TYR A 62 -5.54 -9.20 2.98
CA TYR A 62 -5.87 -9.57 4.35
C TYR A 62 -6.67 -8.46 5.05
N GLY A 63 -6.28 -7.21 4.88
CA GLY A 63 -6.93 -6.05 5.49
C GLY A 63 -8.32 -5.73 4.94
N THR A 64 -8.67 -6.15 3.72
CA THR A 64 -9.91 -5.70 3.06
C THR A 64 -10.86 -6.81 2.61
N ALA A 65 -10.36 -7.92 2.07
CA ALA A 65 -11.18 -8.89 1.32
C ALA A 65 -11.58 -10.15 2.12
N SER A 66 -10.94 -10.39 3.26
CA SER A 66 -11.01 -11.68 3.96
C SER A 66 -11.91 -11.68 5.21
N HIS A 67 -12.75 -10.65 5.40
CA HIS A 67 -13.61 -10.47 6.59
C HIS A 67 -12.86 -10.65 7.93
N THR A 68 -11.57 -10.33 7.92
CA THR A 68 -10.64 -10.52 9.01
C THR A 68 -10.88 -9.50 10.12
N PHE A 69 -10.05 -9.61 11.15
CA PHE A 69 -10.04 -8.65 12.25
C PHE A 69 -9.89 -7.19 11.78
N PRO A 70 -8.85 -6.81 11.01
CA PRO A 70 -8.64 -5.42 10.58
C PRO A 70 -9.75 -4.89 9.67
N SER A 71 -10.31 -5.72 8.78
CA SER A 71 -11.31 -5.27 7.80
C SER A 71 -12.60 -4.74 8.43
N LYS A 72 -12.90 -5.13 9.67
CA LYS A 72 -14.09 -4.66 10.41
C LYS A 72 -13.94 -3.25 10.98
N GLY A 73 -12.71 -2.73 11.01
CA GLY A 73 -12.41 -1.37 11.46
C GLY A 73 -12.52 -0.31 10.39
N LEU A 74 -12.66 -0.72 9.12
CA LEU A 74 -12.79 0.17 7.97
C LEU A 74 -14.24 0.58 7.74
N SER A 75 -14.43 1.86 7.42
CA SER A 75 -15.63 2.32 6.74
C SER A 75 -15.69 1.79 5.31
N LYS A 76 -16.85 1.89 4.68
CA LYS A 76 -17.03 1.47 3.29
C LYS A 76 -16.11 2.23 2.33
N GLU A 77 -15.97 3.54 2.53
CA GLU A 77 -15.14 4.40 1.69
C GLU A 77 -13.65 4.09 1.85
N GLU A 78 -13.18 3.94 3.09
CA GLU A 78 -11.79 3.55 3.38
C GLU A 78 -11.47 2.19 2.72
N MET A 79 -12.38 1.22 2.83
CA MET A 79 -12.24 -0.08 2.18
C MET A 79 -12.16 0.03 0.65
N GLU A 80 -13.02 0.83 0.02
CA GLU A 80 -13.00 1.03 -1.42
C GLU A 80 -11.70 1.71 -1.89
N THR A 81 -11.20 2.70 -1.15
CA THR A 81 -9.93 3.37 -1.43
C THR A 81 -8.75 2.39 -1.38
N ILE A 82 -8.64 1.61 -0.31
CA ILE A 82 -7.57 0.61 -0.13
C ILE A 82 -7.63 -0.47 -1.22
N GLN A 83 -8.83 -0.96 -1.57
CA GLN A 83 -9.01 -1.94 -2.64
C GLN A 83 -8.60 -1.41 -4.02
N LYS A 84 -8.87 -0.13 -4.32
CA LYS A 84 -8.43 0.49 -5.57
C LYS A 84 -6.91 0.61 -5.65
N ILE A 85 -6.25 0.95 -4.54
CA ILE A 85 -4.78 0.95 -4.46
C ILE A 85 -4.24 -0.46 -4.73
N ALA A 86 -4.79 -1.48 -4.06
CA ALA A 86 -4.38 -2.87 -4.27
C ALA A 86 -4.54 -3.28 -5.75
N SER A 87 -5.67 -2.95 -6.36
CA SER A 87 -5.93 -3.25 -7.77
C SER A 87 -4.95 -2.56 -8.72
N ALA A 88 -4.51 -1.34 -8.42
CA ALA A 88 -3.54 -0.62 -9.24
C ALA A 88 -2.12 -1.19 -9.06
N LEU A 89 -1.71 -1.48 -7.83
CA LEU A 89 -0.40 -2.07 -7.54
C LEU A 89 -0.26 -3.48 -8.13
N ASN A 90 -1.35 -4.25 -8.20
CA ASN A 90 -1.36 -5.59 -8.79
C ASN A 90 -1.15 -5.62 -10.32
N GLN A 91 -1.03 -4.45 -10.97
CA GLN A 91 -0.68 -4.36 -12.39
C GLN A 91 0.82 -4.38 -12.65
N LEU A 92 1.61 -4.14 -11.61
CA LEU A 92 3.06 -4.30 -11.67
C LEU A 92 3.42 -5.79 -11.69
N PRO A 93 4.55 -6.18 -12.30
CA PRO A 93 4.97 -7.56 -12.27
C PRO A 93 5.24 -8.01 -10.84
N THR A 94 4.43 -8.94 -10.37
CA THR A 94 4.62 -9.66 -9.11
C THR A 94 5.40 -10.94 -9.36
N ASN A 95 6.18 -11.38 -8.36
CA ASN A 95 6.80 -12.70 -8.46
C ASN A 95 5.72 -13.75 -8.24
N SER A 96 5.47 -14.58 -9.27
CA SER A 96 4.66 -15.77 -9.09
C SER A 96 5.52 -16.88 -8.47
N ASN A 97 4.88 -17.87 -7.84
CA ASN A 97 5.55 -18.95 -7.08
C ASN A 97 6.64 -19.74 -7.85
N TYR A 98 6.78 -19.57 -9.17
CA TYR A 98 7.70 -20.37 -9.99
C TYR A 98 8.50 -19.60 -11.05
N GLN A 99 8.31 -18.29 -11.22
CA GLN A 99 9.07 -17.50 -12.21
C GLN A 99 9.28 -16.06 -11.74
N LEU A 100 10.55 -15.62 -11.78
CA LEU A 100 10.89 -14.19 -11.75
C LEU A 100 10.37 -13.57 -13.03
N SER A 101 9.55 -12.52 -12.91
CA SER A 101 9.11 -11.75 -14.06
C SER A 101 10.28 -10.91 -14.59
N THR A 102 10.63 -11.10 -15.85
CA THR A 102 11.52 -10.16 -16.54
C THR A 102 10.72 -8.89 -16.82
N TRP A 103 11.17 -7.76 -16.29
CA TRP A 103 10.47 -6.49 -16.47
C TRP A 103 10.70 -5.94 -17.89
N THR A 104 9.61 -5.59 -18.54
CA THR A 104 9.60 -4.88 -19.83
C THR A 104 9.77 -3.37 -19.62
N GLU A 105 10.00 -2.62 -20.71
CA GLU A 105 9.99 -1.15 -20.64
C GLU A 105 8.65 -0.58 -20.15
N GLU A 106 7.54 -1.26 -20.44
CA GLU A 106 6.21 -0.86 -19.97
C GLU A 106 6.08 -1.05 -18.46
N ASP A 107 6.59 -2.16 -17.92
CA ASP A 107 6.60 -2.43 -16.48
C ASP A 107 7.42 -1.38 -15.73
N ILE A 108 8.58 -1.03 -16.28
CA ILE A 108 9.42 0.05 -15.75
C ILE A 108 8.66 1.37 -15.71
N LYS A 109 7.96 1.75 -16.79
CA LYS A 109 7.17 2.99 -16.83
C LYS A 109 6.06 2.99 -15.78
N LYS A 110 5.36 1.87 -15.60
CA LYS A 110 4.33 1.71 -14.56
C LYS A 110 4.94 1.87 -13.16
N ALA A 111 6.11 1.30 -12.93
CA ALA A 111 6.80 1.39 -11.64
C ALA A 111 7.28 2.81 -11.33
N GLN A 112 7.81 3.52 -12.33
CA GLN A 112 8.15 4.94 -12.23
C GLN A 112 6.91 5.77 -11.89
N PHE A 113 5.78 5.47 -12.52
CA PHE A 113 4.52 6.14 -12.19
C PHE A 113 4.12 5.89 -10.73
N VAL A 114 4.18 4.64 -10.26
CA VAL A 114 3.90 4.31 -8.85
C VAL A 114 4.84 5.05 -7.90
N ASN A 115 6.13 5.15 -8.21
CA ASN A 115 7.09 5.91 -7.41
C ASN A 115 6.64 7.38 -7.27
N GLN A 116 6.28 8.02 -8.39
CA GLN A 116 5.78 9.40 -8.38
C GLN A 116 4.48 9.55 -7.58
N ALA A 117 3.56 8.60 -7.69
CA ALA A 117 2.31 8.60 -6.93
C ALA A 117 2.56 8.50 -5.41
N LEU A 118 3.49 7.62 -4.98
CA LEU A 118 3.89 7.49 -3.57
C LEU A 118 4.53 8.76 -3.03
N ILE A 119 5.40 9.41 -3.82
CA ILE A 119 6.02 10.69 -3.45
C ILE A 119 4.96 11.78 -3.24
N LYS A 120 4.00 11.90 -4.16
CA LYS A 120 2.91 12.88 -4.06
C LYS A 120 1.97 12.61 -2.88
N ALA A 121 1.75 11.35 -2.56
CA ALA A 121 0.97 10.92 -1.40
C ALA A 121 1.76 11.03 -0.07
N GLU A 122 2.98 11.60 -0.08
CA GLU A 122 3.83 11.73 1.09
C GLU A 122 4.24 10.38 1.74
N LEU A 123 4.14 9.28 0.98
CA LEU A 123 4.56 7.92 1.37
C LEU A 123 5.99 7.67 0.88
N LYS A 124 6.95 8.39 1.45
CA LYS A 124 8.37 8.38 1.04
C LYS A 124 9.33 8.33 2.23
N MET A 125 10.51 7.76 2.03
CA MET A 125 11.50 7.48 3.09
C MET A 125 11.96 8.71 3.89
N GLU A 126 11.86 9.90 3.30
CA GLU A 126 12.24 11.17 3.94
C GLU A 126 11.20 11.69 4.95
N ASN A 127 9.98 11.14 4.93
CA ASN A 127 8.91 11.57 5.80
C ASN A 127 8.88 10.77 7.10
N THR A 128 8.54 11.45 8.20
CA THR A 128 8.25 10.76 9.46
C THR A 128 6.92 10.05 9.32
N ILE A 129 6.92 8.72 9.51
CA ILE A 129 5.70 7.92 9.48
C ILE A 129 4.84 8.30 10.69
N SER A 130 3.68 8.88 10.42
CA SER A 130 2.72 9.30 11.43
C SER A 130 1.83 8.12 11.83
N VAL A 131 1.65 7.88 13.13
CA VAL A 131 0.70 6.90 13.67
C VAL A 131 -0.75 7.43 13.70
N ASP A 132 -1.05 8.42 12.87
CA ASP A 132 -2.37 9.05 12.77
C ASP A 132 -3.16 8.45 11.61
N TRP A 133 -4.33 7.90 11.95
CA TRP A 133 -5.20 7.21 11.00
C TRP A 133 -5.76 8.16 9.92
N ASP A 134 -6.19 9.35 10.31
CA ASP A 134 -6.84 10.27 9.39
C ASP A 134 -5.81 10.83 8.39
N TYR A 135 -4.59 11.09 8.88
CA TYR A 135 -3.46 11.42 8.01
C TYR A 135 -3.15 10.28 7.04
N PHE A 136 -3.04 9.03 7.52
CA PHE A 136 -2.79 7.88 6.65
C PHE A 136 -3.89 7.70 5.60
N MET A 137 -5.16 7.84 5.96
CA MET A 137 -6.26 7.74 5.00
C MET A 137 -6.22 8.86 3.95
N ALA A 138 -5.85 10.09 4.33
CA ALA A 138 -5.62 11.17 3.37
C ALA A 138 -4.48 10.83 2.39
N GLN A 139 -3.39 10.21 2.86
CA GLN A 139 -2.33 9.71 1.97
C GLN A 139 -2.86 8.65 1.01
N CYS A 140 -3.68 7.70 1.49
CA CYS A 140 -4.30 6.69 0.65
C CYS A 140 -5.23 7.30 -0.42
N GLU A 141 -6.02 8.31 -0.08
CA GLU A 141 -6.88 9.00 -1.05
C GLU A 141 -6.06 9.66 -2.16
N ILE A 142 -4.99 10.38 -1.81
CA ILE A 142 -4.08 10.99 -2.79
C ILE A 142 -3.44 9.91 -3.66
N LEU A 143 -2.91 8.85 -3.04
CA LEU A 143 -2.31 7.73 -3.75
C LEU A 143 -3.31 7.10 -4.73
N GLN A 144 -4.53 6.82 -4.27
CA GLN A 144 -5.58 6.25 -5.10
C GLN A 144 -5.91 7.12 -6.31
N GLN A 145 -6.00 8.44 -6.13
CA GLN A 145 -6.27 9.39 -7.21
C GLN A 145 -5.14 9.41 -8.24
N GLU A 146 -3.90 9.46 -7.78
CA GLU A 146 -2.73 9.45 -8.66
C GLU A 146 -2.62 8.11 -9.41
N LEU A 147 -2.90 6.98 -8.77
CA LEU A 147 -2.84 5.67 -9.42
C LEU A 147 -3.91 5.46 -10.50
N LEU A 148 -4.95 6.29 -10.61
CA LEU A 148 -5.95 6.20 -11.67
C LEU A 148 -5.34 6.32 -13.08
N PHE A 149 -4.23 7.04 -13.22
CA PHE A 149 -3.59 7.28 -14.52
C PHE A 149 -2.77 6.08 -15.02
N ILE A 150 -2.45 5.09 -14.17
CA ILE A 150 -1.85 3.82 -14.61
C ILE A 150 -2.81 3.04 -15.52
N ASN A 151 -4.12 3.23 -15.33
CA ASN A 151 -5.17 2.49 -16.04
C ASN A 151 -5.50 3.05 -17.44
N GLN A 152 -4.85 4.12 -17.88
CA GLN A 152 -5.14 4.73 -19.18
C GLN A 152 -4.20 4.14 -20.25
N PRO A 153 -4.75 3.58 -21.35
CA PRO A 153 -3.98 2.94 -22.41
C PRO A 153 -3.12 3.92 -23.23
#